data_AF-A0A2S8F8F5-F1
#
_entry.id   AF-A0A2S8F8F5-F1
#
_cell.length_a   1.000
_cell.length_b   1.000
_cell.length_c   1.000
_cell.angle_alpha   90.00
_cell.angle_beta   90.00
_cell.angle_gamma   90.00
#
_symmetry.space_group_name_H-M   'P 1'
#
loop_
_entity.id
_entity.type
_entity.pdbx_description
1 polymer ?
#
loop_
_entity_poly.entity_id
_entity_poly.type
_entity_poly.pdbx_seq_one_letter_code
_entity_poly.pdbx_strand_id
1 'polypeptide(L)'
;MPRCVRFGLTILFVFGACSLLPAADDLEKQLLKQGPRVMDALKERGYQNVGVLKFRIKKGNEASVDQVGSLNMRLTKKLELALVVANDTRDPIGLIANASQIASEIEGASHLSEEGREKLFSQEYPLAWGDEKVVPDAFVTGVALISSDLRTMAVGILGFDSTSEALFPIVKFQVALDLEDLLDSGESFTVRGVFDDGSLSMSQEERKDKATEEALTTSLEVKQETVNESSPAKSKIHPLASSDAAVLLEIRYDNEVQEIEFRDGAAFVPEPQQGQKVFLIVRRKSSDKRLGLVLKVNGENTLGRQTVADSQAKAWVLEPDRKEWGFQGYYDTSANTMEPFKVLSQTESKAKEIDYGEFAGSISISLFPEQKVKPKVSTELLTDEGEDFQILTQGDFPSEKPSNLGALKQQLAQNVTRGLISNGEAVGQTLGTAKFVKDTIPIMTATVKYYSPQDLPE
;
A
#
# COMPACT_ATOMS: atom_id res chain seq x y z
N MET A 1 42.58 8.46 60.57
CA MET A 1 42.00 7.52 59.57
C MET A 1 41.10 8.32 58.63
N PRO A 2 41.49 8.56 57.36
CA PRO A 2 40.61 9.19 56.38
C PRO A 2 39.67 8.15 55.75
N ARG A 3 38.40 8.53 55.50
CA ARG A 3 37.41 7.69 54.83
C ARG A 3 37.51 7.88 53.32
N CYS A 4 37.83 6.83 52.56
CA CYS A 4 37.75 6.86 51.11
C CYS A 4 36.29 6.86 50.64
N VAL A 5 35.88 7.92 49.95
CA VAL A 5 34.60 7.98 49.22
C VAL A 5 34.83 7.37 47.84
N ARG A 6 34.15 6.26 47.53
CA ARG A 6 34.13 5.67 46.19
C ARG A 6 33.04 6.34 45.36
N PHE A 7 33.41 7.12 44.36
CA PHE A 7 32.49 7.50 43.28
C PHE A 7 32.30 6.30 42.34
N GLY A 8 31.06 5.80 42.27
CA GLY A 8 30.66 4.83 41.25
C GLY A 8 30.30 5.56 39.96
N LEU A 9 31.08 5.35 38.90
CA LEU A 9 30.77 5.87 37.57
C LEU A 9 29.79 4.92 36.88
N THR A 10 28.50 5.25 36.90
CA THR A 10 27.48 4.49 36.16
C THR A 10 27.54 4.86 34.68
N ILE A 11 28.17 4.00 33.87
CA ILE A 11 28.17 4.14 32.40
C ILE A 11 26.79 3.73 31.89
N LEU A 12 26.01 4.71 31.43
CA LEU A 12 24.71 4.49 30.80
C LEU A 12 24.92 4.12 29.32
N PHE A 13 24.90 2.83 28.99
CA PHE A 13 24.86 2.38 27.60
C PHE A 13 23.49 2.68 26.98
N VAL A 14 23.42 3.77 26.21
CA VAL A 14 22.28 4.02 25.32
C VAL A 14 22.39 3.05 24.15
N PHE A 15 21.63 1.95 24.20
CA PHE A 15 21.41 1.09 23.05
C PHE A 15 20.58 1.86 22.01
N GLY A 16 21.26 2.55 21.10
CA GLY A 16 20.64 3.06 19.87
C GLY A 16 20.04 1.88 19.10
N ALA A 17 18.72 1.90 18.91
CA ALA A 17 18.07 0.93 18.05
C ALA A 17 18.39 1.31 16.60
N CYS A 18 19.41 0.69 16.01
CA CYS A 18 19.58 0.76 14.56
C CYS A 18 18.33 0.15 13.92
N SER A 19 17.52 1.00 13.30
CA SER A 19 16.48 0.62 12.35
C SER A 19 17.14 -0.22 11.26
N LEU A 20 16.60 -1.40 10.99
CA LEU A 20 16.94 -2.11 9.76
C LEU A 20 16.29 -1.33 8.63
N LEU A 21 17.08 -0.62 7.82
CA LEU A 21 16.58 -0.06 6.58
C LEU A 21 16.20 -1.23 5.66
N PRO A 22 14.96 -1.28 5.13
CA PRO A 22 14.61 -2.27 4.12
C PRO A 22 15.49 -2.10 2.89
N ALA A 23 15.80 -3.21 2.23
CA ALA A 23 16.50 -3.19 0.95
C ALA A 23 15.71 -2.37 -0.07
N ALA A 24 16.43 -1.77 -1.03
CA ALA A 24 15.88 -0.73 -1.86
C ALA A 24 15.22 -1.26 -3.14
N ASP A 25 13.93 -1.01 -3.30
CA ASP A 25 13.12 -1.60 -4.36
C ASP A 25 13.38 -0.90 -5.72
N ASP A 26 13.34 -1.67 -6.82
CA ASP A 26 13.73 -1.15 -8.15
C ASP A 26 12.78 -0.05 -8.63
N LEU A 27 11.49 -0.11 -8.26
CA LEU A 27 10.51 0.92 -8.58
C LEU A 27 10.89 2.29 -7.99
N GLU A 28 11.12 2.36 -6.69
CA GLU A 28 11.54 3.56 -5.97
C GLU A 28 12.87 4.11 -6.53
N LYS A 29 13.83 3.23 -6.83
CA LYS A 29 15.09 3.60 -7.50
C LYS A 29 14.86 4.24 -8.86
N GLN A 30 14.01 3.66 -9.72
CA GLN A 30 13.74 4.25 -11.04
C GLN A 30 12.93 5.55 -10.93
N LEU A 31 11.98 5.67 -9.98
CA LEU A 31 11.20 6.89 -9.76
C LEU A 31 12.09 8.05 -9.31
N LEU A 32 13.00 7.85 -8.36
CA LEU A 32 14.03 8.84 -7.99
C LEU A 32 14.87 9.26 -9.20
N LYS A 33 15.35 8.28 -9.98
CA LYS A 33 16.15 8.52 -11.18
C LYS A 33 15.40 9.27 -12.29
N GLN A 34 14.08 9.10 -12.39
CA GLN A 34 13.24 9.81 -13.37
C GLN A 34 12.75 11.17 -12.85
N GLY A 35 12.65 11.38 -11.54
CA GLY A 35 12.12 12.61 -10.91
C GLY A 35 12.68 13.90 -11.51
N PRO A 36 14.02 14.08 -11.60
CA PRO A 36 14.62 15.26 -12.23
C PRO A 36 14.19 15.44 -13.69
N ARG A 37 14.13 14.36 -14.49
CA ARG A 37 13.74 14.42 -15.90
C ARG A 37 12.27 14.80 -16.09
N VAL A 38 11.40 14.40 -15.16
CA VAL A 38 10.00 14.84 -15.14
C VAL A 38 9.93 16.33 -14.76
N MET A 39 10.68 16.76 -13.75
CA MET A 39 10.75 18.16 -13.33
C MET A 39 11.26 19.08 -14.44
N ASP A 40 12.33 18.70 -15.13
CA ASP A 40 12.88 19.43 -16.29
C ASP A 40 11.83 19.56 -17.40
N ALA A 41 11.14 18.46 -17.75
CA ALA A 41 10.11 18.47 -18.79
C ALA A 41 8.88 19.34 -18.44
N LEU A 42 8.58 19.53 -17.15
CA LEU A 42 7.54 20.45 -16.68
C LEU A 42 8.03 21.91 -16.75
N LYS A 43 9.28 22.18 -16.32
CA LYS A 43 9.91 23.51 -16.42
C LYS A 43 10.08 24.00 -17.85
N GLU A 44 10.48 23.12 -18.77
CA GLU A 44 10.60 23.43 -20.21
C GLU A 44 9.27 23.88 -20.85
N ARG A 45 8.13 23.47 -20.27
CA ARG A 45 6.78 23.87 -20.68
C ARG A 45 6.28 25.13 -19.95
N GLY A 46 7.04 25.64 -18.98
CA GLY A 46 6.73 26.84 -18.21
C GLY A 46 5.71 26.64 -17.08
N TYR A 47 5.30 25.41 -16.79
CA TYR A 47 4.34 25.13 -15.71
C TYR A 47 4.90 25.53 -14.34
N GLN A 48 4.08 26.16 -13.51
CA GLN A 48 4.42 26.60 -12.16
C GLN A 48 3.77 25.72 -11.09
N ASN A 49 2.57 25.18 -11.36
CA ASN A 49 1.76 24.40 -10.42
C ASN A 49 1.33 23.08 -11.06
N VAL A 50 1.71 21.95 -10.45
CA VAL A 50 1.50 20.60 -11.02
C VAL A 50 0.96 19.63 -9.97
N GLY A 51 -0.09 18.87 -10.33
CA GLY A 51 -0.62 17.79 -9.52
C GLY A 51 -0.29 16.40 -10.07
N VAL A 52 -0.10 15.40 -9.19
CA VAL A 52 0.06 14.00 -9.58
C VAL A 52 -1.24 13.23 -9.35
N LEU A 53 -1.80 12.67 -10.42
CA LEU A 53 -3.05 11.91 -10.41
C LEU A 53 -2.79 10.40 -10.38
N LYS A 54 -3.85 9.63 -10.12
CA LYS A 54 -3.82 8.16 -10.07
C LYS A 54 -3.23 7.56 -11.35
N PHE A 55 -2.42 6.51 -11.21
CA PHE A 55 -1.94 5.74 -12.35
C PHE A 55 -3.05 4.79 -12.85
N ARG A 56 -2.93 4.34 -14.10
CA ARG A 56 -3.71 3.21 -14.64
C ARG A 56 -2.84 1.96 -14.66
N ILE A 57 -3.38 0.82 -14.29
CA ILE A 57 -2.64 -0.44 -14.29
C ILE A 57 -3.26 -1.39 -15.32
N LYS A 58 -2.42 -2.21 -15.94
CA LYS A 58 -2.85 -3.29 -16.82
C LYS A 58 -2.01 -4.53 -16.53
N LYS A 59 -2.65 -5.67 -16.30
CA LYS A 59 -1.97 -6.96 -16.05
C LYS A 59 -2.06 -7.84 -17.28
N GLY A 60 -0.93 -8.08 -17.95
CA GLY A 60 -0.85 -8.86 -19.17
C GLY A 60 -1.85 -8.42 -20.26
N ASN A 61 -2.80 -9.30 -20.55
CA ASN A 61 -3.84 -9.11 -21.57
C ASN A 61 -5.19 -8.64 -21.01
N GLU A 62 -5.34 -8.50 -19.69
CA GLU A 62 -6.54 -7.92 -19.05
C GLU A 62 -6.83 -6.52 -19.61
N ALA A 63 -8.07 -6.03 -19.48
CA ALA A 63 -8.35 -4.62 -19.77
C ALA A 63 -7.44 -3.72 -18.90
N SER A 64 -7.11 -2.52 -19.38
CA SER A 64 -6.51 -1.54 -18.46
C SER A 64 -7.61 -1.10 -17.52
N VAL A 65 -7.42 -1.33 -16.24
CA VAL A 65 -8.37 -0.94 -15.20
C VAL A 65 -7.72 0.14 -14.34
N ASP A 66 -8.52 1.06 -13.85
CA ASP A 66 -8.08 2.13 -12.96
C ASP A 66 -8.12 1.71 -11.48
N GLN A 67 -8.23 0.39 -11.23
CA GLN A 67 -8.34 -0.24 -9.91
C GLN A 67 -7.60 -1.61 -9.86
N VAL A 68 -6.32 -1.62 -9.46
CA VAL A 68 -5.51 -2.85 -9.30
C VAL A 68 -4.77 -2.81 -7.96
N GLY A 69 -5.53 -3.01 -6.88
CA GLY A 69 -5.01 -3.19 -5.52
C GLY A 69 -4.66 -1.86 -4.86
N SER A 70 -3.38 -1.64 -4.58
CA SER A 70 -2.78 -0.42 -3.98
C SER A 70 -1.68 0.19 -4.86
N LEU A 71 -1.30 -0.50 -5.95
CA LEU A 71 -0.11 -0.19 -6.74
C LEU A 71 -0.25 1.14 -7.48
N ASN A 72 -1.45 1.51 -7.91
CA ASN A 72 -1.68 2.74 -8.67
C ASN A 72 -1.55 3.99 -7.79
N MET A 73 -2.04 3.92 -6.54
CA MET A 73 -1.89 5.00 -5.58
C MET A 73 -0.49 5.01 -4.95
N ARG A 74 0.17 3.85 -4.77
CA ARG A 74 1.60 3.83 -4.42
C ARG A 74 2.42 4.50 -5.52
N LEU A 75 2.23 4.16 -6.80
CA LEU A 75 2.92 4.79 -7.92
C LEU A 75 2.73 6.32 -7.95
N THR A 76 1.49 6.81 -7.78
CA THR A 76 1.20 8.25 -7.65
C THR A 76 1.97 8.89 -6.51
N LYS A 77 1.87 8.34 -5.30
CA LYS A 77 2.50 8.91 -4.10
C LYS A 77 4.03 8.85 -4.15
N LYS A 78 4.60 7.76 -4.64
CA LYS A 78 6.07 7.61 -4.80
C LYS A 78 6.60 8.54 -5.89
N LEU A 79 5.83 8.80 -6.95
CA LEU A 79 6.17 9.84 -7.91
C LEU A 79 6.06 11.24 -7.30
N GLU A 80 5.00 11.55 -6.54
CA GLU A 80 4.84 12.84 -5.85
C GLU A 80 6.02 13.12 -4.92
N LEU A 81 6.43 12.12 -4.12
CA LEU A 81 7.63 12.18 -3.27
C LEU A 81 8.93 12.32 -4.09
N ALA A 82 9.09 11.59 -5.19
CA ALA A 82 10.24 11.73 -6.09
C ALA A 82 10.33 13.13 -6.72
N LEU A 83 9.18 13.75 -7.04
CA LEU A 83 9.12 15.12 -7.52
C LEU A 83 9.45 16.12 -6.39
N VAL A 84 8.95 15.92 -5.17
CA VAL A 84 9.35 16.72 -4.00
C VAL A 84 10.86 16.68 -3.82
N VAL A 85 11.47 15.48 -3.83
CA VAL A 85 12.93 15.29 -3.73
C VAL A 85 13.66 16.00 -4.88
N ALA A 86 13.23 15.82 -6.13
CA ALA A 86 13.87 16.41 -7.31
C ALA A 86 13.72 17.94 -7.44
N ASN A 87 12.82 18.58 -6.70
CA ASN A 87 12.48 19.99 -6.86
C ASN A 87 13.56 20.93 -6.28
N ASP A 88 13.96 21.97 -7.02
CA ASP A 88 14.96 22.97 -6.58
C ASP A 88 14.31 23.96 -5.60
N THR A 89 14.85 24.06 -4.40
CA THR A 89 14.32 24.96 -3.36
C THR A 89 14.48 26.45 -3.67
N ARG A 90 15.29 26.81 -4.67
CA ARG A 90 15.51 28.21 -5.12
C ARG A 90 14.56 28.65 -6.22
N ASP A 91 14.01 27.69 -6.95
CA ASP A 91 13.12 27.87 -8.10
C ASP A 91 12.11 26.69 -8.12
N PRO A 92 11.20 26.62 -7.14
CA PRO A 92 10.35 25.44 -6.95
C PRO A 92 9.13 25.48 -7.87
N ILE A 93 8.81 24.36 -8.52
CA ILE A 93 7.45 24.12 -9.02
C ILE A 93 6.55 23.84 -7.80
N GLY A 94 5.40 24.49 -7.72
CA GLY A 94 4.35 24.16 -6.76
C GLY A 94 3.79 22.77 -7.05
N LEU A 95 3.93 21.84 -6.10
CA LEU A 95 3.31 20.52 -6.21
C LEU A 95 1.99 20.53 -5.43
N ILE A 96 0.91 20.06 -6.06
CA ILE A 96 -0.42 19.98 -5.44
C ILE A 96 -0.51 18.74 -4.54
N ALA A 97 -0.92 18.95 -3.30
CA ALA A 97 -1.10 17.89 -2.31
C ALA A 97 -2.27 16.97 -2.67
N ASN A 98 -2.05 15.66 -2.67
CA ASN A 98 -3.11 14.64 -2.81
C ASN A 98 -4.05 14.92 -4.01
N ALA A 99 -3.49 15.35 -5.15
CA ALA A 99 -4.28 15.84 -6.28
C ALA A 99 -5.39 14.87 -6.73
N SER A 100 -5.12 13.55 -6.73
CA SER A 100 -6.12 12.50 -7.00
C SER A 100 -7.37 12.56 -6.10
N GLN A 101 -7.17 12.81 -4.80
CA GLN A 101 -8.26 12.83 -3.82
C GLN A 101 -9.13 14.06 -4.04
N ILE A 102 -8.52 15.23 -4.22
CA ILE A 102 -9.26 16.49 -4.41
C ILE A 102 -9.95 16.52 -5.76
N ALA A 103 -9.29 16.01 -6.81
CA ALA A 103 -9.88 15.79 -8.13
C ALA A 103 -11.15 14.93 -8.07
N SER A 104 -11.25 14.04 -7.09
CA SER A 104 -12.40 13.14 -6.95
C SER A 104 -13.67 13.80 -6.42
N GLU A 105 -13.52 14.83 -5.60
CA GLU A 105 -14.62 15.60 -5.03
C GLU A 105 -15.29 16.50 -6.09
N ILE A 106 -14.72 16.60 -7.29
CA ILE A 106 -15.19 17.42 -8.41
C ILE A 106 -16.08 16.57 -9.33
N GLU A 107 -17.37 16.91 -9.38
CA GLU A 107 -18.36 16.23 -10.22
C GLU A 107 -17.95 16.20 -11.71
N GLY A 108 -17.85 14.99 -12.25
CA GLY A 108 -17.48 14.73 -13.65
C GLY A 108 -15.98 14.87 -13.97
N ALA A 109 -15.12 15.17 -12.99
CA ALA A 109 -13.69 15.27 -13.24
C ALA A 109 -13.02 13.89 -13.41
N SER A 110 -12.19 13.76 -14.44
CA SER A 110 -11.50 12.50 -14.76
C SER A 110 -10.35 12.73 -15.73
N HIS A 111 -9.19 12.15 -15.46
CA HIS A 111 -8.07 12.19 -16.41
C HIS A 111 -8.29 11.29 -17.64
N LEU A 112 -9.36 10.48 -17.66
CA LEU A 112 -9.65 9.48 -18.70
C LEU A 112 -10.30 10.08 -19.95
N SER A 113 -11.21 11.04 -19.78
CA SER A 113 -11.92 11.73 -20.87
C SER A 113 -11.41 13.16 -21.05
N GLU A 114 -11.66 13.77 -22.21
CA GLU A 114 -11.29 15.16 -22.49
C GLU A 114 -12.10 16.14 -21.64
N GLU A 115 -13.43 16.01 -21.67
CA GLU A 115 -14.37 16.76 -20.82
C GLU A 115 -14.02 16.63 -19.33
N GLY A 116 -13.62 15.44 -18.88
CA GLY A 116 -13.20 15.20 -17.50
C GLY A 116 -11.88 15.87 -17.15
N ARG A 117 -10.95 16.03 -18.12
CA ARG A 117 -9.69 16.75 -17.91
C ARG A 117 -9.92 18.23 -17.75
N GLU A 118 -10.82 18.82 -18.55
CA GLU A 118 -11.19 20.25 -18.41
C GLU A 118 -11.70 20.58 -16.99
N LYS A 119 -12.53 19.70 -16.40
CA LYS A 119 -13.04 19.88 -15.03
C LYS A 119 -11.94 19.96 -13.98
N LEU A 120 -10.82 19.26 -14.16
CA LEU A 120 -9.70 19.28 -13.21
C LEU A 120 -9.05 20.66 -13.09
N PHE A 121 -9.18 21.52 -14.10
CA PHE A 121 -8.66 22.90 -14.10
C PHE A 121 -9.70 23.93 -13.62
N SER A 122 -10.90 23.51 -13.19
CA SER A 122 -11.99 24.40 -12.78
C SER A 122 -11.99 24.76 -11.28
N GLN A 123 -11.06 24.22 -10.50
CA GLN A 123 -10.97 24.39 -9.04
C GLN A 123 -9.56 24.74 -8.59
N GLU A 124 -9.45 25.32 -7.40
CA GLU A 124 -8.19 25.57 -6.71
C GLU A 124 -7.81 24.40 -5.80
N TYR A 125 -6.54 23.98 -5.86
CA TYR A 125 -6.00 22.88 -5.07
C TYR A 125 -4.93 23.39 -4.09
N PRO A 126 -4.84 22.86 -2.86
CA PRO A 126 -3.77 23.17 -1.93
C PRO A 126 -2.41 22.67 -2.44
N LEU A 127 -1.38 23.49 -2.33
CA LEU A 127 0.01 23.04 -2.48
C LEU A 127 0.41 22.07 -1.35
N ALA A 128 1.40 21.21 -1.58
CA ALA A 128 1.98 20.28 -0.60
C ALA A 128 2.77 20.98 0.54
N TRP A 129 3.00 22.28 0.41
CA TRP A 129 3.60 23.15 1.43
C TRP A 129 3.01 24.56 1.33
N GLY A 130 3.20 25.38 2.37
CA GLY A 130 2.59 26.71 2.50
C GLY A 130 1.07 26.63 2.68
N ASP A 131 0.40 27.76 2.85
CA ASP A 131 -1.07 27.80 3.02
C ASP A 131 -1.84 28.09 1.72
N GLU A 132 -1.12 28.25 0.61
CA GLU A 132 -1.67 28.64 -0.68
C GLU A 132 -2.49 27.51 -1.34
N LYS A 133 -3.53 27.95 -2.07
CA LYS A 133 -4.24 27.16 -3.07
C LYS A 133 -4.01 27.78 -4.44
N VAL A 134 -3.95 26.94 -5.47
CA VAL A 134 -3.59 27.32 -6.84
C VAL A 134 -4.49 26.61 -7.83
N VAL A 135 -4.77 27.26 -8.97
CA VAL A 135 -5.26 26.54 -10.15
C VAL A 135 -4.06 25.76 -10.75
N PRO A 136 -4.20 24.48 -11.10
CA PRO A 136 -3.13 23.72 -11.74
C PRO A 136 -2.79 24.29 -13.12
N ASP A 137 -1.51 24.34 -13.48
CA ASP A 137 -1.12 24.56 -14.88
C ASP A 137 -1.14 23.25 -15.68
N ALA A 138 -0.76 22.15 -15.02
CA ALA A 138 -0.73 20.82 -15.60
C ALA A 138 -0.98 19.72 -14.55
N PHE A 139 -1.31 18.52 -15.03
CA PHE A 139 -1.31 17.30 -14.24
C PHE A 139 -0.40 16.25 -14.85
N VAL A 140 0.18 15.43 -13.97
CA VAL A 140 0.96 14.24 -14.32
C VAL A 140 0.19 13.01 -13.89
N THR A 141 0.17 11.97 -14.72
CA THR A 141 -0.41 10.65 -14.44
C THR A 141 0.51 9.60 -15.05
N GLY A 142 0.11 8.33 -15.08
CA GLY A 142 0.86 7.31 -15.80
C GLY A 142 0.07 6.05 -16.09
N VAL A 143 0.75 5.16 -16.80
CA VAL A 143 0.27 3.80 -17.10
C VAL A 143 1.37 2.83 -16.71
N ALA A 144 1.03 1.83 -15.90
CA ALA A 144 1.92 0.74 -15.55
C ALA A 144 1.40 -0.57 -16.16
N LEU A 145 2.25 -1.23 -16.93
CA LEU A 145 1.93 -2.47 -17.64
C LEU A 145 2.73 -3.60 -16.99
N ILE A 146 2.06 -4.42 -16.18
CA ILE A 146 2.60 -5.63 -15.58
C ILE A 146 2.63 -6.74 -16.64
N SER A 147 3.79 -7.40 -16.82
CA SER A 147 3.94 -8.51 -17.77
C SER A 147 3.12 -9.73 -17.33
N SER A 148 2.71 -10.57 -18.28
CA SER A 148 1.85 -11.74 -17.99
C SER A 148 2.53 -12.83 -17.15
N ASP A 149 3.85 -12.83 -17.07
CA ASP A 149 4.66 -13.65 -16.17
C ASP A 149 4.87 -13.01 -14.79
N LEU A 150 4.28 -11.84 -14.55
CA LEU A 150 4.41 -11.02 -13.34
C LEU A 150 5.84 -10.59 -12.98
N ARG A 151 6.82 -10.77 -13.87
CA ARG A 151 8.25 -10.49 -13.56
C ARG A 151 8.67 -9.04 -13.72
N THR A 152 7.98 -8.27 -14.55
CA THR A 152 8.37 -6.89 -14.86
C THR A 152 7.17 -5.98 -15.00
N MET A 153 7.40 -4.69 -14.76
CA MET A 153 6.41 -3.64 -14.99
C MET A 153 7.02 -2.52 -15.83
N ALA A 154 6.39 -2.21 -16.96
CA ALA A 154 6.74 -1.06 -17.79
C ALA A 154 5.90 0.14 -17.38
N VAL A 155 6.56 1.19 -16.88
CA VAL A 155 5.91 2.42 -16.39
C VAL A 155 6.12 3.54 -17.40
N GLY A 156 5.01 4.16 -17.84
CA GLY A 156 5.02 5.39 -18.63
C GLY A 156 4.39 6.53 -17.86
N ILE A 157 5.15 7.61 -17.64
CA ILE A 157 4.67 8.86 -17.02
C ILE A 157 4.21 9.80 -18.14
N LEU A 158 3.00 10.34 -18.00
CA LEU A 158 2.29 11.16 -18.97
C LEU A 158 1.88 12.48 -18.33
N GLY A 159 1.79 13.55 -19.12
CA GLY A 159 1.29 14.85 -18.69
C GLY A 159 0.12 15.34 -19.54
N PHE A 160 -0.62 16.32 -19.02
CA PHE A 160 -1.59 17.12 -19.77
C PHE A 160 -1.80 18.48 -19.09
N ASP A 161 -2.17 19.49 -19.87
CA ASP A 161 -2.62 20.80 -19.42
C ASP A 161 -4.05 21.11 -19.92
N SER A 162 -4.56 22.30 -19.60
CA SER A 162 -5.88 22.78 -20.00
C SER A 162 -6.04 23.03 -21.52
N THR A 163 -4.95 22.93 -22.30
CA THR A 163 -4.95 23.06 -23.76
C THR A 163 -4.72 21.73 -24.49
N SER A 164 -4.50 20.65 -23.73
CA SER A 164 -4.07 19.35 -24.25
C SER A 164 -5.26 18.44 -24.61
N GLU A 165 -5.58 18.35 -25.90
CA GLU A 165 -6.56 17.38 -26.44
C GLU A 165 -6.22 15.93 -26.01
N ALA A 166 -4.92 15.59 -25.89
CA ALA A 166 -4.44 14.27 -25.52
C ALA A 166 -3.27 14.30 -24.51
N LEU A 167 -3.08 13.18 -23.79
CA LEU A 167 -1.95 12.99 -22.87
C LEU A 167 -0.62 12.94 -23.64
N PHE A 168 0.36 13.75 -23.26
CA PHE A 168 1.71 13.70 -23.84
C PHE A 168 2.66 12.83 -22.99
N PRO A 169 3.57 12.05 -23.61
CA PRO A 169 4.55 11.27 -22.87
C PRO A 169 5.67 12.16 -22.29
N ILE A 170 6.07 11.87 -21.05
CA ILE A 170 7.20 12.53 -20.38
C ILE A 170 8.40 11.58 -20.32
N VAL A 171 8.25 10.43 -19.66
CA VAL A 171 9.29 9.39 -19.57
C VAL A 171 8.68 7.99 -19.57
N LYS A 172 9.46 7.01 -20.00
CA LYS A 172 9.14 5.58 -19.89
C LYS A 172 10.35 4.83 -19.32
N PHE A 173 10.09 3.89 -18.42
CA PHE A 173 11.08 2.97 -17.87
C PHE A 173 10.45 1.59 -17.64
N GLN A 174 11.27 0.63 -17.20
CA GLN A 174 10.84 -0.73 -16.85
C GLN A 174 11.55 -1.11 -15.55
N VAL A 175 10.84 -1.84 -14.69
CA VAL A 175 11.33 -2.35 -13.41
C VAL A 175 11.14 -3.86 -13.33
N ALA A 176 11.97 -4.53 -12.54
CA ALA A 176 11.63 -5.84 -12.02
C ALA A 176 10.52 -5.69 -10.96
N LEU A 177 9.56 -6.61 -10.95
CA LEU A 177 8.51 -6.65 -9.93
C LEU A 177 8.99 -7.42 -8.71
N ASP A 178 8.67 -6.91 -7.52
CA ASP A 178 9.00 -7.55 -6.25
C ASP A 178 7.78 -7.99 -5.42
N LEU A 179 8.04 -8.55 -4.25
CA LEU A 179 7.02 -9.06 -3.34
C LEU A 179 5.99 -8.01 -2.87
N GLU A 180 6.39 -6.74 -2.71
CA GLU A 180 5.47 -5.65 -2.37
C GLU A 180 4.67 -5.22 -3.60
N ASP A 181 5.27 -5.18 -4.81
CA ASP A 181 4.52 -4.92 -6.05
C ASP A 181 3.47 -6.01 -6.36
N LEU A 182 3.75 -7.28 -6.07
CA LEU A 182 2.81 -8.39 -6.25
C LEU A 182 1.64 -8.30 -5.27
N LEU A 183 1.93 -8.06 -3.99
CA LEU A 183 0.93 -7.81 -2.97
C LEU A 183 0.05 -6.61 -3.35
N ASP A 184 0.69 -5.54 -3.80
CA ASP A 184 0.05 -4.29 -4.17
C ASP A 184 -0.77 -4.37 -5.46
N SER A 185 -0.44 -5.27 -6.37
CA SER A 185 -1.25 -5.56 -7.57
C SER A 185 -2.40 -6.56 -7.30
N GLY A 186 -2.61 -6.92 -6.03
CA GLY A 186 -3.69 -7.78 -5.56
C GLY A 186 -3.47 -9.27 -5.83
N GLU A 187 -2.25 -9.69 -6.15
CA GLU A 187 -1.92 -11.09 -6.38
C GLU A 187 -1.97 -11.90 -5.07
N SER A 188 -2.36 -13.17 -5.17
CA SER A 188 -2.54 -14.05 -4.00
C SER A 188 -1.54 -15.20 -4.06
N PHE A 189 -0.66 -15.31 -3.06
CA PHE A 189 0.47 -16.23 -3.04
C PHE A 189 0.83 -16.75 -1.63
N THR A 190 1.71 -17.75 -1.60
CA THR A 190 2.42 -18.22 -0.41
C THR A 190 3.91 -18.29 -0.70
N VAL A 191 4.76 -18.18 0.33
CA VAL A 191 6.23 -18.33 0.19
C VAL A 191 6.78 -19.39 1.15
N ARG A 192 6.06 -20.50 1.25
CA ARG A 192 6.31 -21.56 2.24
C ARG A 192 7.55 -22.38 1.88
N GLY A 193 8.20 -22.99 2.88
CA GLY A 193 9.41 -23.79 2.69
C GLY A 193 10.69 -22.95 2.46
N VAL A 194 10.60 -21.78 1.83
CA VAL A 194 11.75 -20.89 1.51
C VAL A 194 12.66 -20.58 2.72
N PHE A 195 12.10 -20.55 3.93
CA PHE A 195 12.81 -20.19 5.17
C PHE A 195 12.77 -21.24 6.28
N ASP A 196 12.14 -22.40 6.09
CA ASP A 196 12.04 -23.41 7.17
C ASP A 196 13.38 -24.16 7.38
N ASP A 197 14.19 -24.34 6.33
CA ASP A 197 15.48 -25.08 6.37
C ASP A 197 16.71 -24.18 6.62
N GLY A 198 16.73 -23.49 7.77
CA GLY A 198 17.97 -22.92 8.30
C GLY A 198 18.52 -21.68 7.59
N SER A 199 17.65 -20.85 7.00
CA SER A 199 17.97 -19.60 6.27
C SER A 199 18.63 -18.46 7.09
N LEU A 200 19.22 -18.78 8.24
CA LEU A 200 19.81 -17.84 9.21
C LEU A 200 21.07 -17.13 8.71
N SER A 201 21.68 -17.61 7.62
CA SER A 201 22.89 -17.05 7.03
C SER A 201 22.63 -15.92 6.02
N MET A 202 21.43 -15.85 5.46
CA MET A 202 21.06 -14.99 4.33
C MET A 202 20.92 -13.51 4.72
N SER A 203 21.20 -12.62 3.77
CA SER A 203 20.89 -11.19 3.87
C SER A 203 19.38 -10.96 3.76
N GLN A 204 18.91 -9.77 4.13
CA GLN A 204 17.50 -9.41 3.94
C GLN A 204 17.09 -9.37 2.46
N GLU A 205 18.02 -8.97 1.58
CA GLU A 205 17.83 -8.88 0.13
C GLU A 205 17.75 -10.27 -0.51
N GLU A 206 18.70 -11.17 -0.24
CA GLU A 206 18.65 -12.56 -0.74
C GLU A 206 17.37 -13.29 -0.27
N ARG A 207 16.86 -12.93 0.91
CA ARG A 207 15.58 -13.45 1.41
C ARG A 207 14.39 -12.86 0.64
N LYS A 208 14.39 -11.54 0.36
CA LYS A 208 13.34 -10.91 -0.45
C LYS A 208 13.32 -11.51 -1.86
N ASP A 209 14.46 -11.67 -2.52
CA ASP A 209 14.56 -12.26 -3.86
C ASP A 209 13.94 -13.66 -3.94
N LYS A 210 14.31 -14.56 -3.01
CA LYS A 210 13.72 -15.91 -2.98
C LYS A 210 12.23 -15.91 -2.67
N ALA A 211 11.76 -14.99 -1.81
CA ALA A 211 10.34 -14.86 -1.54
C ALA A 211 9.58 -14.34 -2.76
N THR A 212 10.15 -13.38 -3.50
CA THR A 212 9.60 -12.88 -4.77
C THR A 212 9.48 -14.02 -5.79
N GLU A 213 10.52 -14.82 -6.01
CA GLU A 213 10.47 -15.94 -6.97
C GLU A 213 9.42 -17.01 -6.61
N GLU A 214 9.28 -17.34 -5.32
CA GLU A 214 8.25 -18.27 -4.85
C GLU A 214 6.83 -17.66 -4.95
N ALA A 215 6.69 -16.37 -4.67
CA ALA A 215 5.42 -15.64 -4.80
C ALA A 215 4.99 -15.52 -6.27
N LEU A 216 5.92 -15.26 -7.19
CA LEU A 216 5.70 -15.27 -8.64
C LEU A 216 5.21 -16.65 -9.08
N THR A 217 5.93 -17.70 -8.70
CA THR A 217 5.59 -19.09 -9.04
C THR A 217 4.19 -19.44 -8.55
N THR A 218 3.90 -19.22 -7.26
CA THR A 218 2.57 -19.50 -6.69
C THR A 218 1.47 -18.68 -7.36
N SER A 219 1.68 -17.38 -7.61
CA SER A 219 0.66 -16.51 -8.24
C SER A 219 0.31 -16.98 -9.66
N LEU A 220 1.31 -17.42 -10.43
CA LEU A 220 1.11 -17.96 -11.77
C LEU A 220 0.40 -19.31 -11.74
N GLU A 221 0.72 -20.19 -10.80
CA GLU A 221 0.00 -21.46 -10.61
C GLU A 221 -1.48 -21.22 -10.26
N VAL A 222 -1.76 -20.32 -9.30
CA VAL A 222 -3.11 -19.92 -8.88
C VAL A 222 -3.94 -19.39 -10.06
N LYS A 223 -3.33 -18.56 -10.94
CA LYS A 223 -3.96 -18.11 -12.19
C LYS A 223 -4.21 -19.27 -13.17
N GLN A 224 -3.26 -20.17 -13.33
CA GLN A 224 -3.39 -21.30 -14.26
C GLN A 224 -4.45 -22.32 -13.82
N GLU A 225 -4.61 -22.62 -12.52
CA GLU A 225 -5.70 -23.50 -12.06
C GLU A 225 -7.06 -22.88 -12.36
N THR A 226 -7.26 -21.63 -11.94
CA THR A 226 -8.57 -20.95 -12.01
C THR A 226 -9.03 -20.58 -13.43
N VAL A 227 -8.13 -20.40 -14.39
CA VAL A 227 -8.49 -20.18 -15.82
C VAL A 227 -8.96 -21.48 -16.50
N ASN A 228 -8.54 -22.65 -16.02
CA ASN A 228 -8.87 -23.94 -16.64
C ASN A 228 -10.17 -24.58 -16.12
N GLU A 229 -10.73 -24.10 -15.01
CA GLU A 229 -11.96 -24.63 -14.42
C GLU A 229 -13.21 -23.94 -15.00
N SER A 230 -14.14 -24.72 -15.58
CA SER A 230 -15.27 -24.23 -16.38
C SER A 230 -16.46 -23.66 -15.57
N SER A 231 -16.26 -23.44 -14.27
CA SER A 231 -17.24 -22.98 -13.29
C SER A 231 -16.49 -22.25 -12.16
N PRO A 232 -17.11 -21.32 -11.41
CA PRO A 232 -16.50 -20.76 -10.19
C PRO A 232 -16.20 -21.90 -9.22
N ALA A 233 -14.93 -22.25 -9.09
CA ALA A 233 -14.51 -23.55 -8.57
C ALA A 233 -13.62 -23.42 -7.34
N LYS A 234 -13.55 -24.52 -6.58
CA LYS A 234 -12.80 -24.61 -5.34
C LYS A 234 -11.33 -24.87 -5.66
N SER A 235 -10.61 -23.79 -6.00
CA SER A 235 -9.16 -23.80 -6.19
C SER A 235 -8.48 -24.55 -5.04
N LYS A 236 -7.53 -25.43 -5.35
CA LYS A 236 -6.81 -26.22 -4.35
C LYS A 236 -5.53 -25.55 -3.90
N ILE A 237 -5.04 -24.58 -4.68
CA ILE A 237 -3.75 -23.91 -4.45
C ILE A 237 -3.89 -22.45 -4.03
N HIS A 238 -5.04 -21.79 -4.29
CA HIS A 238 -5.28 -20.43 -3.82
C HIS A 238 -5.13 -20.34 -2.30
N PRO A 239 -4.39 -19.36 -1.74
CA PRO A 239 -3.98 -19.37 -0.33
C PRO A 239 -5.13 -19.41 0.69
N LEU A 240 -6.34 -18.95 0.32
CA LEU A 240 -7.53 -19.04 1.17
C LEU A 240 -8.20 -20.42 1.19
N ALA A 241 -8.08 -21.18 0.11
CA ALA A 241 -8.75 -22.48 -0.07
C ALA A 241 -7.82 -23.66 0.20
N SER A 242 -6.51 -23.51 -0.04
CA SER A 242 -5.53 -24.59 0.09
C SER A 242 -5.62 -25.33 1.42
N SER A 243 -5.46 -26.65 1.33
CA SER A 243 -5.44 -27.55 2.50
C SER A 243 -4.33 -27.21 3.50
N ASP A 244 -3.21 -26.64 3.02
CA ASP A 244 -2.06 -26.31 3.86
C ASP A 244 -2.18 -24.92 4.52
N ALA A 245 -3.07 -24.05 4.04
CA ALA A 245 -3.21 -22.63 4.41
C ALA A 245 -3.10 -22.36 5.92
N ALA A 246 -2.38 -21.30 6.30
CA ALA A 246 -2.08 -21.05 7.73
C ALA A 246 -3.35 -20.68 8.52
N VAL A 247 -4.27 -19.99 7.84
CA VAL A 247 -5.59 -19.63 8.34
C VAL A 247 -6.66 -19.94 7.29
N LEU A 248 -7.91 -19.94 7.73
CA LEU A 248 -9.11 -19.81 6.92
C LEU A 248 -9.66 -18.39 7.15
N LEU A 249 -10.02 -17.69 6.07
CA LEU A 249 -10.85 -16.49 6.12
C LEU A 249 -12.30 -16.90 5.89
N GLU A 250 -13.21 -16.46 6.75
CA GLU A 250 -14.65 -16.60 6.61
C GLU A 250 -15.28 -15.21 6.64
N ILE A 251 -16.04 -14.87 5.61
CA ILE A 251 -16.73 -13.59 5.46
C ILE A 251 -18.21 -13.84 5.74
N ARG A 252 -18.84 -13.00 6.56
CA ARG A 252 -20.28 -13.08 6.85
C ARG A 252 -20.98 -11.75 6.65
N TYR A 253 -22.19 -11.80 6.12
CA TYR A 253 -23.15 -10.69 6.09
C TYR A 253 -24.36 -11.09 6.95
N ASP A 254 -24.70 -10.28 7.95
CA ASP A 254 -25.78 -10.56 8.93
C ASP A 254 -25.70 -11.92 9.64
N ASN A 255 -24.48 -12.44 9.78
CA ASN A 255 -24.09 -13.77 10.26
C ASN A 255 -24.20 -14.93 9.26
N GLU A 256 -24.67 -14.70 8.03
CA GLU A 256 -24.67 -15.70 6.96
C GLU A 256 -23.31 -15.77 6.28
N VAL A 257 -22.73 -16.97 6.19
CA VAL A 257 -21.41 -17.19 5.57
C VAL A 257 -21.51 -17.05 4.05
N GLN A 258 -20.62 -16.24 3.49
CA GLN A 258 -20.51 -16.04 2.04
C GLN A 258 -19.56 -17.08 1.45
N GLU A 259 -19.95 -17.72 0.33
CA GLU A 259 -19.06 -18.62 -0.40
C GLU A 259 -18.01 -17.81 -1.16
N ILE A 260 -16.75 -18.21 -1.07
CA ILE A 260 -15.64 -17.58 -1.79
C ILE A 260 -15.47 -18.32 -3.13
N GLU A 261 -15.73 -17.61 -4.22
CA GLU A 261 -15.48 -18.06 -5.59
C GLU A 261 -14.04 -17.73 -6.01
N PHE A 262 -13.43 -18.56 -6.86
CA PHE A 262 -12.09 -18.31 -7.40
C PHE A 262 -12.16 -18.29 -8.94
N ARG A 263 -11.63 -17.22 -9.55
CA ARG A 263 -11.56 -17.01 -11.01
C ARG A 263 -10.41 -16.06 -11.35
N ASP A 264 -9.72 -16.29 -12.46
CA ASP A 264 -8.62 -15.44 -12.97
C ASP A 264 -7.52 -15.12 -11.93
N GLY A 265 -7.24 -16.07 -11.04
CA GLY A 265 -6.27 -15.98 -9.95
C GLY A 265 -6.70 -15.15 -8.73
N ALA A 266 -7.92 -14.63 -8.71
CA ALA A 266 -8.46 -13.83 -7.62
C ALA A 266 -9.63 -14.54 -6.91
N ALA A 267 -9.84 -14.17 -5.64
CA ALA A 267 -10.97 -14.61 -4.83
C ALA A 267 -12.11 -13.58 -4.88
N PHE A 268 -13.36 -14.03 -4.88
CA PHE A 268 -14.54 -13.18 -4.94
C PHE A 268 -15.60 -13.63 -3.91
N VAL A 269 -16.38 -12.67 -3.41
CA VAL A 269 -17.65 -12.91 -2.69
C VAL A 269 -18.72 -11.93 -3.23
N PRO A 270 -20.02 -12.17 -2.97
CA PRO A 270 -21.06 -11.19 -3.31
C PRO A 270 -20.84 -9.82 -2.65
N GLU A 271 -21.37 -8.75 -3.24
CA GLU A 271 -21.38 -7.42 -2.60
C GLU A 271 -22.35 -7.41 -1.41
N PRO A 272 -21.98 -6.87 -0.23
CA PRO A 272 -22.91 -6.69 0.87
C PRO A 272 -23.90 -5.58 0.56
N GLN A 273 -25.16 -5.76 0.95
CA GLN A 273 -26.21 -4.76 0.75
C GLN A 273 -26.17 -3.65 1.84
N GLN A 274 -26.70 -2.48 1.52
CA GLN A 274 -26.76 -1.34 2.44
C GLN A 274 -27.36 -1.75 3.80
N GLY A 275 -26.65 -1.42 4.89
CA GLY A 275 -27.09 -1.69 6.25
C GLY A 275 -26.85 -3.13 6.75
N GLN A 276 -26.38 -4.05 5.91
CA GLN A 276 -25.93 -5.37 6.38
C GLN A 276 -24.71 -5.26 7.30
N LYS A 277 -24.61 -6.18 8.27
CA LYS A 277 -23.46 -6.26 9.18
C LYS A 277 -22.39 -7.20 8.62
N VAL A 278 -21.24 -6.64 8.30
CA VAL A 278 -20.07 -7.42 7.85
C VAL A 278 -19.29 -7.94 9.07
N PHE A 279 -18.98 -9.23 9.08
CA PHE A 279 -18.05 -9.84 10.01
C PHE A 279 -16.97 -10.61 9.24
N LEU A 280 -15.72 -10.38 9.59
CA LEU A 280 -14.57 -11.12 9.06
C LEU A 280 -14.05 -12.02 10.17
N ILE A 281 -13.98 -13.33 9.93
CA ILE A 281 -13.52 -14.32 10.90
C ILE A 281 -12.29 -15.01 10.35
N VAL A 282 -11.17 -14.88 11.07
CA VAL A 282 -9.93 -15.59 10.76
C VAL A 282 -9.80 -16.77 11.72
N ARG A 283 -9.79 -18.00 11.19
CA ARG A 283 -9.55 -19.23 11.95
C ARG A 283 -8.18 -19.80 11.64
N ARG A 284 -7.43 -20.19 12.65
CA ARG A 284 -6.13 -20.85 12.49
C ARG A 284 -6.31 -22.35 12.17
N LYS A 285 -5.70 -22.87 11.10
CA LYS A 285 -5.83 -24.31 10.73
C LYS A 285 -5.00 -25.20 11.67
N SER A 286 -3.67 -25.09 11.63
CA SER A 286 -2.78 -25.80 12.57
C SER A 286 -1.35 -25.27 12.54
N SER A 287 -0.91 -24.59 13.61
CA SER A 287 0.50 -24.23 13.81
C SER A 287 0.71 -23.80 15.27
N ASP A 288 1.92 -23.97 15.78
CA ASP A 288 2.40 -23.60 17.12
C ASP A 288 3.15 -22.25 17.17
N LYS A 289 3.50 -21.68 16.01
CA LYS A 289 4.27 -20.42 15.87
C LYS A 289 3.38 -19.20 16.20
N ARG A 290 3.92 -18.04 16.55
CA ARG A 290 3.11 -16.79 16.58
C ARG A 290 3.06 -16.20 15.18
N LEU A 291 1.90 -15.68 14.76
CA LEU A 291 1.70 -15.04 13.46
C LEU A 291 1.22 -13.60 13.66
N GLY A 292 1.70 -12.70 12.81
CA GLY A 292 1.17 -11.35 12.65
C GLY A 292 0.19 -11.35 11.48
N LEU A 293 -1.03 -10.85 11.71
CA LEU A 293 -2.07 -10.67 10.71
C LEU A 293 -2.22 -9.18 10.39
N VAL A 294 -1.95 -8.79 9.15
CA VAL A 294 -2.46 -7.55 8.58
C VAL A 294 -3.76 -7.90 7.85
N LEU A 295 -4.85 -7.22 8.20
CA LEU A 295 -6.16 -7.41 7.61
C LEU A 295 -6.69 -6.04 7.21
N LYS A 296 -6.81 -5.80 5.90
CA LYS A 296 -7.32 -4.54 5.34
C LYS A 296 -8.72 -4.73 4.78
N VAL A 297 -9.54 -3.69 4.90
CA VAL A 297 -10.82 -3.56 4.19
C VAL A 297 -10.75 -2.23 3.46
N ASN A 298 -10.96 -2.25 2.14
CA ASN A 298 -10.77 -1.09 1.27
C ASN A 298 -9.42 -0.39 1.50
N GLY A 299 -8.34 -1.18 1.62
CA GLY A 299 -6.96 -0.70 1.78
C GLY A 299 -6.60 -0.20 3.18
N GLU A 300 -7.60 0.11 4.00
CA GLU A 300 -7.44 0.55 5.38
C GLU A 300 -7.22 -0.65 6.30
N ASN A 301 -6.11 -0.68 7.03
CA ASN A 301 -5.86 -1.72 8.03
C ASN A 301 -6.91 -1.65 9.15
N THR A 302 -7.56 -2.78 9.45
CA THR A 302 -8.47 -2.95 10.59
C THR A 302 -7.85 -2.54 11.92
N LEU A 303 -6.51 -2.54 12.03
CA LEU A 303 -5.78 -1.99 13.17
C LEU A 303 -5.23 -0.58 12.88
N GLY A 304 -5.93 0.45 13.34
CA GLY A 304 -5.50 1.85 13.28
C GLY A 304 -5.56 2.50 11.89
N ARG A 305 -6.39 1.99 10.97
CA ARG A 305 -6.72 2.58 9.65
C ARG A 305 -5.51 2.94 8.79
N GLN A 306 -4.43 2.17 8.92
CA GLN A 306 -3.20 2.42 8.18
C GLN A 306 -3.31 1.97 6.72
N THR A 307 -2.90 2.83 5.80
CA THR A 307 -2.86 2.56 4.35
C THR A 307 -1.44 2.24 3.83
N VAL A 308 -0.43 2.26 4.71
CA VAL A 308 0.97 1.88 4.38
C VAL A 308 1.10 0.42 3.93
N ALA A 309 2.26 0.08 3.34
CA ALA A 309 2.59 -1.28 2.90
C ALA A 309 2.42 -2.32 4.04
N ASP A 310 2.00 -3.53 3.70
CA ASP A 310 1.67 -4.56 4.70
C ASP A 310 2.89 -4.98 5.53
N SER A 311 4.11 -4.87 4.98
CA SER A 311 5.38 -5.06 5.71
C SER A 311 5.58 -4.01 6.81
N GLN A 312 5.05 -2.80 6.64
CA GLN A 312 5.17 -1.66 7.57
C GLN A 312 3.97 -1.53 8.53
N ALA A 313 2.79 -2.05 8.15
CA ALA A 313 1.56 -1.95 8.92
C ALA A 313 1.63 -2.67 10.29
N LYS A 314 0.88 -2.15 11.28
CA LYS A 314 0.61 -2.85 12.56
C LYS A 314 -0.13 -4.16 12.26
N ALA A 315 0.22 -5.22 12.98
CA ALA A 315 -0.41 -6.53 12.83
C ALA A 315 -1.13 -6.97 14.11
N TRP A 316 -2.27 -7.64 13.94
CA TRP A 316 -2.92 -8.43 14.97
C TRP A 316 -2.04 -9.65 15.30
N VAL A 317 -1.84 -9.96 16.58
CA VAL A 317 -1.06 -11.14 16.96
C VAL A 317 -1.98 -12.34 17.13
N LEU A 318 -1.78 -13.34 16.27
CA LEU A 318 -2.46 -14.63 16.32
C LEU A 318 -1.65 -15.59 17.20
N GLU A 319 -1.96 -15.58 18.49
CA GLU A 319 -1.38 -16.52 19.47
C GLU A 319 -1.76 -17.99 19.17
N PRO A 320 -0.99 -19.00 19.60
CA PRO A 320 -1.25 -20.40 19.28
C PRO A 320 -2.37 -21.07 20.10
N ASP A 321 -2.69 -20.51 21.28
CA ASP A 321 -3.72 -21.02 22.20
C ASP A 321 -5.14 -20.65 21.77
N ARG A 322 -5.29 -19.51 21.09
CA ARG A 322 -6.52 -19.06 20.45
C ARG A 322 -6.63 -19.62 19.03
N LYS A 323 -7.86 -19.96 18.61
CA LYS A 323 -8.14 -20.53 17.28
C LYS A 323 -8.91 -19.63 16.33
N GLU A 324 -9.60 -18.61 16.84
CA GLU A 324 -10.52 -17.78 16.07
C GLU A 324 -10.46 -16.31 16.52
N TRP A 325 -10.45 -15.40 15.55
CA TRP A 325 -10.50 -13.95 15.72
C TRP A 325 -11.60 -13.40 14.81
N GLY A 326 -12.51 -12.61 15.39
CA GLY A 326 -13.57 -11.92 14.66
C GLY A 326 -13.29 -10.42 14.61
N PHE A 327 -13.47 -9.82 13.44
CA PHE A 327 -13.30 -8.41 13.16
C PHE A 327 -14.63 -7.88 12.60
N GLN A 328 -15.13 -6.80 13.18
CA GLN A 328 -16.44 -6.21 12.86
C GLN A 328 -16.33 -4.71 12.54
N GLY A 329 -15.10 -4.20 12.40
CA GLY A 329 -14.81 -2.77 12.32
C GLY A 329 -13.32 -2.46 12.30
N TYR A 330 -13.01 -1.16 12.33
CA TYR A 330 -11.67 -0.62 12.51
C TYR A 330 -11.41 -0.33 13.99
N TYR A 331 -10.20 -0.58 14.46
CA TYR A 331 -9.85 -0.56 15.88
C TYR A 331 -8.73 0.44 16.16
N ASP A 332 -8.95 1.40 17.06
CA ASP A 332 -7.88 2.30 17.53
C ASP A 332 -7.33 1.87 18.89
N THR A 333 -6.05 1.47 18.86
CA THR A 333 -5.21 1.17 20.03
C THR A 333 -4.96 2.36 20.95
N SER A 334 -5.06 3.60 20.45
CA SER A 334 -4.74 4.80 21.22
C SER A 334 -5.95 5.29 22.02
N ALA A 335 -7.12 5.34 21.38
CA ALA A 335 -8.39 5.67 22.03
C ALA A 335 -9.03 4.50 22.79
N ASN A 336 -8.62 3.24 22.54
CA ASN A 336 -9.33 2.02 22.96
C ASN A 336 -10.77 2.01 22.46
N THR A 337 -10.93 2.18 21.16
CA THR A 337 -12.22 2.22 20.49
C THR A 337 -12.29 1.33 19.26
N MET A 338 -13.51 1.08 18.79
CA MET A 338 -13.81 0.36 17.57
C MET A 338 -14.95 1.05 16.82
N GLU A 339 -14.76 1.26 15.52
CA GLU A 339 -15.71 1.81 14.55
C GLU A 339 -16.26 0.65 13.70
N PRO A 340 -17.54 0.24 13.85
CA PRO A 340 -18.08 -0.89 13.10
C PRO A 340 -18.04 -0.69 11.58
N PHE A 341 -17.89 -1.77 10.82
CA PHE A 341 -18.03 -1.73 9.37
C PHE A 341 -19.44 -1.25 8.99
N LYS A 342 -19.54 -0.19 8.19
CA LYS A 342 -20.79 0.35 7.66
C LYS A 342 -20.84 0.10 6.15
N VAL A 343 -21.83 -0.68 5.71
CA VAL A 343 -22.14 -0.83 4.28
C VAL A 343 -22.96 0.37 3.82
N LEU A 344 -22.46 1.06 2.80
CA LEU A 344 -23.05 2.27 2.24
C LEU A 344 -24.17 1.93 1.22
N SER A 345 -25.00 2.90 0.85
CA SER A 345 -25.86 2.77 -0.34
C SER A 345 -25.02 2.76 -1.61
N GLN A 346 -25.52 2.20 -2.72
CA GLN A 346 -24.82 2.25 -4.02
C GLN A 346 -24.44 3.69 -4.44
N THR A 347 -25.28 4.68 -4.14
CA THR A 347 -24.99 6.10 -4.42
C THR A 347 -23.85 6.64 -3.54
N GLU A 348 -23.86 6.35 -2.23
CA GLU A 348 -22.76 6.70 -1.33
C GLU A 348 -21.48 5.93 -1.69
N SER A 349 -21.57 4.65 -2.06
CA SER A 349 -20.44 3.83 -2.52
C SER A 349 -19.82 4.39 -3.79
N LYS A 350 -20.62 4.75 -4.81
CA LYS A 350 -20.11 5.35 -6.06
C LYS A 350 -19.47 6.72 -5.81
N ALA A 351 -20.01 7.51 -4.89
CA ALA A 351 -19.38 8.77 -4.47
C ALA A 351 -18.06 8.56 -3.69
N LYS A 352 -18.00 7.53 -2.83
CA LYS A 352 -16.82 7.20 -2.01
C LYS A 352 -15.85 6.22 -2.68
N GLU A 353 -16.15 5.70 -3.86
CA GLU A 353 -15.28 4.81 -4.62
C GLU A 353 -13.90 5.45 -4.82
N ILE A 354 -13.88 6.77 -4.89
CA ILE A 354 -12.69 7.57 -5.10
C ILE A 354 -11.99 7.96 -3.77
N ASP A 355 -12.72 8.01 -2.64
CA ASP A 355 -12.13 8.10 -1.28
C ASP A 355 -11.32 6.83 -0.96
N TYR A 356 -11.90 5.66 -1.26
CA TYR A 356 -11.25 4.35 -1.09
C TYR A 356 -10.28 4.00 -2.22
N GLY A 357 -10.36 4.74 -3.34
CA GLY A 357 -9.61 4.49 -4.55
C GLY A 357 -9.75 3.06 -5.06
N GLU A 358 -8.65 2.53 -5.57
CA GLU A 358 -8.58 1.19 -6.16
C GLU A 358 -8.75 0.00 -5.20
N PHE A 359 -8.83 0.28 -3.91
CA PHE A 359 -9.18 -0.74 -2.93
C PHE A 359 -10.69 -0.90 -2.75
N ALA A 360 -11.53 0.00 -3.29
CA ALA A 360 -12.98 -0.10 -3.18
C ALA A 360 -13.45 -1.51 -3.56
N GLY A 361 -14.09 -2.21 -2.62
CA GLY A 361 -14.51 -3.58 -2.86
C GLY A 361 -13.48 -4.66 -2.54
N SER A 362 -12.46 -4.40 -1.72
CA SER A 362 -11.43 -5.40 -1.39
C SER A 362 -11.30 -5.70 0.10
N ILE A 363 -10.99 -6.96 0.41
CA ILE A 363 -10.54 -7.44 1.72
C ILE A 363 -9.21 -8.17 1.48
N SER A 364 -8.11 -7.66 2.02
CA SER A 364 -6.79 -8.32 1.91
C SER A 364 -6.30 -8.83 3.26
N ILE A 365 -5.63 -9.98 3.22
CA ILE A 365 -5.07 -10.67 4.37
C ILE A 365 -3.61 -11.06 4.09
N SER A 366 -2.70 -10.53 4.89
CA SER A 366 -1.27 -10.87 4.85
C SER A 366 -0.82 -11.41 6.20
N LEU A 367 -0.21 -12.60 6.19
CA LEU A 367 0.28 -13.29 7.37
C LEU A 367 1.81 -13.27 7.40
N PHE A 368 2.35 -12.82 8.52
CA PHE A 368 3.78 -12.70 8.76
C PHE A 368 4.21 -13.63 9.90
N PRO A 369 5.35 -14.31 9.78
CA PRO A 369 5.91 -15.07 10.90
C PRO A 369 6.51 -14.12 11.95
N GLU A 370 6.62 -14.60 13.19
CA GLU A 370 7.43 -13.92 14.20
C GLU A 370 8.93 -14.01 13.84
N GLN A 371 9.60 -12.86 13.75
CA GLN A 371 11.02 -12.77 13.48
C GLN A 371 11.82 -13.24 14.71
N LYS A 372 12.22 -14.51 14.70
CA LYS A 372 13.07 -15.11 15.76
C LYS A 372 14.55 -14.73 15.65
N VAL A 373 15.02 -14.37 14.46
CA VAL A 373 16.41 -13.98 14.19
C VAL A 373 16.40 -12.75 13.28
N LYS A 374 17.20 -11.74 13.64
CA LYS A 374 17.41 -10.55 12.81
C LYS A 374 18.25 -10.92 11.58
N PRO A 375 17.81 -10.60 10.35
CA PRO A 375 18.65 -10.74 9.15
C PRO A 375 19.95 -9.94 9.28
N LYS A 376 20.95 -10.32 8.48
CA LYS A 376 22.12 -9.45 8.27
C LYS A 376 21.70 -8.22 7.46
N VAL A 377 22.06 -7.04 7.95
CA VAL A 377 21.90 -5.78 7.22
C VAL A 377 22.88 -5.76 6.06
N SER A 378 22.43 -5.37 4.85
CA SER A 378 23.36 -4.98 3.79
C SER A 378 24.00 -3.63 4.16
N THR A 379 25.30 -3.48 3.93
CA THR A 379 26.04 -2.24 4.21
C THR A 379 25.98 -1.21 3.09
N GLU A 380 25.30 -1.52 1.97
CA GLU A 380 25.34 -0.71 0.75
C GLU A 380 24.46 0.56 0.79
N LEU A 381 23.56 0.70 1.77
CA LEU A 381 22.60 1.81 1.90
C LEU A 381 23.11 3.02 2.71
N LEU A 382 24.44 3.23 2.79
CA LEU A 382 25.07 4.26 3.62
C LEU A 382 25.68 5.44 2.82
N THR A 383 25.10 5.78 1.68
CA THR A 383 25.45 6.96 0.85
C THR A 383 24.41 8.08 1.00
N ASP A 384 24.72 9.29 0.52
CA ASP A 384 23.77 10.43 0.54
C ASP A 384 22.47 10.12 -0.23
N GLU A 385 22.53 9.25 -1.26
CA GLU A 385 21.36 8.71 -1.97
C GLU A 385 20.40 7.94 -1.03
N GLY A 386 20.89 7.46 0.11
CA GLY A 386 20.13 6.73 1.12
C GLY A 386 19.14 7.58 1.92
N GLU A 387 19.30 8.91 2.00
CA GLU A 387 18.31 9.80 2.65
C GLU A 387 17.10 10.02 1.73
N ASP A 388 17.34 10.42 0.48
CA ASP A 388 16.30 10.53 -0.56
C ASP A 388 15.56 9.19 -0.77
N PHE A 389 16.29 8.08 -0.67
CA PHE A 389 15.70 6.74 -0.74
C PHE A 389 14.79 6.40 0.47
N GLN A 390 15.19 6.79 1.68
CA GLN A 390 14.34 6.63 2.87
C GLN A 390 13.04 7.44 2.74
N ILE A 391 13.10 8.65 2.16
CA ILE A 391 11.91 9.48 1.91
C ILE A 391 10.91 8.74 1.00
N LEU A 392 11.33 8.06 -0.07
CA LEU A 392 10.38 7.29 -0.88
C LEU A 392 9.87 6.04 -0.16
N THR A 393 10.74 5.31 0.54
CA THR A 393 10.39 3.98 1.08
C THR A 393 9.53 4.05 2.33
N GLN A 394 9.76 5.07 3.16
CA GLN A 394 9.18 5.21 4.50
C GLN A 394 8.50 6.56 4.72
N GLY A 395 8.66 7.53 3.81
CA GLY A 395 8.02 8.84 3.92
C GLY A 395 6.53 8.78 3.62
N ASP A 396 5.74 9.16 4.62
CA ASP A 396 4.39 9.67 4.43
C ASP A 396 4.44 11.20 4.38
N PHE A 397 3.55 11.82 3.61
CA PHE A 397 3.37 13.27 3.71
C PHE A 397 3.01 13.65 5.16
N PRO A 398 3.65 14.69 5.73
CA PRO A 398 3.42 15.09 7.11
C PRO A 398 1.97 15.51 7.33
N SER A 399 1.41 15.12 8.48
CA SER A 399 0.06 15.51 8.89
C SER A 399 -0.05 17.00 9.23
N GLU A 400 1.03 17.60 9.75
CA GLU A 400 1.19 19.05 9.87
C GLU A 400 1.77 19.62 8.57
N LYS A 401 1.08 20.60 7.96
CA LYS A 401 1.49 21.15 6.67
C LYS A 401 2.79 21.98 6.81
N PRO A 402 3.87 21.65 6.06
CA PRO A 402 5.12 22.38 6.13
C PRO A 402 4.98 23.77 5.50
N SER A 403 5.68 24.77 6.05
CA SER A 403 5.59 26.15 5.58
C SER A 403 6.23 26.41 4.21
N ASN A 404 7.14 25.54 3.75
CA ASN A 404 7.79 25.61 2.44
C ASN A 404 8.41 24.26 2.05
N LEU A 405 8.84 24.11 0.79
CA LEU A 405 9.47 22.89 0.26
C LEU A 405 10.71 22.43 1.07
N GLY A 406 11.53 23.35 1.58
CA GLY A 406 12.69 23.00 2.41
C GLY A 406 12.26 22.36 3.74
N ALA A 407 11.23 22.92 4.37
CA ALA A 407 10.61 22.34 5.57
C ALA A 407 9.94 20.99 5.27
N LEU A 408 9.30 20.82 4.11
CA LEU A 408 8.74 19.52 3.68
C LEU A 408 9.83 18.45 3.55
N LYS A 409 10.92 18.75 2.81
CA LYS A 409 12.07 17.83 2.67
C LYS A 409 12.65 17.45 4.03
N GLN A 410 12.84 18.42 4.92
CA GLN A 410 13.33 18.17 6.28
C GLN A 410 12.37 17.31 7.11
N GLN A 411 11.06 17.58 7.04
CA GLN A 411 10.05 16.78 7.74
C GLN A 411 9.99 15.35 7.19
N LEU A 412 10.03 15.15 5.87
CA LEU A 412 10.06 13.81 5.26
C LEU A 412 11.29 13.00 5.71
N ALA A 413 12.47 13.63 5.80
CA ALA A 413 13.68 13.00 6.33
C ALA A 413 13.60 12.67 7.84
N GLN A 414 12.78 13.41 8.61
CA GLN A 414 12.64 13.24 10.06
C GLN A 414 11.47 12.34 10.47
N ASN A 415 10.40 12.25 9.66
CA ASN A 415 9.11 11.65 10.04
C ASN A 415 9.03 10.12 9.85
N VAL A 416 10.17 9.43 9.84
CA VAL A 416 10.28 7.96 9.80
C VAL A 416 9.59 7.27 11.02
N THR A 417 9.03 8.01 11.99
CA THR A 417 8.22 7.44 13.09
C THR A 417 6.96 8.23 13.51
N ARG A 418 5.78 7.67 13.19
CA ARG A 418 4.44 7.75 13.85
C ARG A 418 3.42 8.90 13.54
N GLY A 419 2.31 8.52 12.87
CA GLY A 419 0.89 8.84 13.21
C GLY A 419 0.32 10.23 12.83
N LEU A 420 -1.00 10.51 12.90
CA LEU A 420 -2.25 9.72 12.90
C LEU A 420 -3.45 10.71 12.86
N ILE A 421 -4.46 10.54 11.98
CA ILE A 421 -5.71 11.34 11.85
C ILE A 421 -6.79 10.41 11.24
N SER A 422 -8.10 10.38 11.60
CA SER A 422 -8.85 10.83 12.80
C SER A 422 -10.10 9.92 13.03
N ASN A 423 -11.30 10.44 13.33
CA ASN A 423 -12.38 9.69 14.00
C ASN A 423 -13.76 9.68 13.29
N GLY A 424 -14.48 8.56 13.44
CA GLY A 424 -15.95 8.44 13.41
C GLY A 424 -16.56 8.29 14.82
N GLU A 425 -17.84 7.89 14.90
CA GLU A 425 -18.52 7.68 16.20
C GLU A 425 -18.10 6.32 16.81
N ALA A 426 -17.29 6.39 17.85
CA ALA A 426 -16.48 5.27 18.32
C ALA A 426 -17.12 4.54 19.52
N VAL A 427 -17.11 3.20 19.49
CA VAL A 427 -17.56 2.36 20.62
C VAL A 427 -16.35 1.95 21.47
N GLY A 428 -16.45 2.03 22.80
CA GLY A 428 -15.36 1.63 23.70
C GLY A 428 -15.00 0.15 23.61
N GLN A 429 -13.72 -0.16 23.35
CA GLN A 429 -13.21 -1.51 23.14
C GLN A 429 -11.75 -1.61 23.60
N THR A 430 -11.50 -2.37 24.67
CA THR A 430 -10.13 -2.62 25.15
C THR A 430 -9.41 -3.63 24.25
N LEU A 431 -8.14 -3.37 23.94
CA LEU A 431 -7.27 -4.24 23.16
C LEU A 431 -6.06 -4.69 23.98
N GLY A 432 -5.67 -5.96 23.86
CA GLY A 432 -4.43 -6.47 24.43
C GLY A 432 -3.24 -6.16 23.54
N THR A 433 -2.17 -5.59 24.11
CA THR A 433 -0.89 -5.40 23.40
C THR A 433 0.05 -6.57 23.69
N ALA A 434 0.59 -7.20 22.66
CA ALA A 434 1.61 -8.24 22.79
C ALA A 434 2.94 -7.78 22.19
N LYS A 435 4.07 -8.16 22.82
CA LYS A 435 5.39 -8.01 22.18
C LYS A 435 5.46 -9.01 21.03
N PHE A 436 5.70 -8.52 19.82
CA PHE A 436 5.81 -9.33 18.61
C PHE A 436 6.67 -8.54 17.62
N VAL A 437 7.72 -9.17 17.10
CA VAL A 437 8.53 -8.59 16.00
C VAL A 437 8.10 -9.31 14.74
N LYS A 438 7.43 -8.59 13.86
CA LYS A 438 6.97 -9.09 12.56
C LYS A 438 8.17 -9.26 11.63
N ASP A 439 8.28 -10.38 10.91
CA ASP A 439 9.21 -10.45 9.77
C ASP A 439 8.71 -9.49 8.66
N THR A 440 9.58 -9.04 7.76
CA THR A 440 9.17 -8.16 6.66
C THR A 440 8.56 -8.95 5.50
N ILE A 441 8.79 -10.26 5.44
CA ILE A 441 8.29 -11.15 4.39
C ILE A 441 7.01 -11.87 4.89
N PRO A 442 5.84 -11.66 4.26
CA PRO A 442 4.65 -12.45 4.57
C PRO A 442 4.85 -13.89 4.08
N ILE A 443 4.36 -14.89 4.83
CA ILE A 443 4.32 -16.30 4.43
C ILE A 443 3.11 -16.65 3.53
N MET A 444 2.11 -15.77 3.52
CA MET A 444 0.84 -15.93 2.81
C MET A 444 0.20 -14.55 2.66
N THR A 445 -0.25 -14.25 1.44
CA THR A 445 -1.05 -13.07 1.10
C THR A 445 -2.24 -13.52 0.26
N ALA A 446 -3.41 -12.95 0.50
CA ALA A 446 -4.56 -13.12 -0.39
C ALA A 446 -5.48 -11.91 -0.40
N THR A 447 -6.13 -11.67 -1.54
CA THR A 447 -7.11 -10.59 -1.73
C THR A 447 -8.45 -11.18 -2.19
N VAL A 448 -9.53 -10.84 -1.48
CA VAL A 448 -10.92 -11.11 -1.86
C VAL A 448 -11.55 -9.83 -2.38
N LYS A 449 -12.17 -9.90 -3.56
CA LYS A 449 -12.99 -8.81 -4.14
C LYS A 449 -14.46 -9.05 -3.83
N TYR A 450 -15.19 -8.00 -3.46
CA TYR A 450 -16.63 -8.02 -3.21
C TYR A 450 -17.39 -6.93 -3.96
N TYR A 451 -16.69 -5.97 -4.57
CA TYR A 451 -17.25 -4.99 -5.50
C TYR A 451 -16.28 -4.80 -6.66
N SER A 452 -16.82 -4.52 -7.83
CA SER A 452 -16.10 -4.20 -9.07
C SER A 452 -16.93 -3.15 -9.80
N PRO A 453 -16.44 -1.91 -9.98
CA PRO A 453 -17.23 -0.85 -10.60
C PRO A 453 -17.59 -1.13 -12.07
N GLN A 454 -16.85 -2.03 -12.72
CA GLN A 454 -17.14 -2.51 -14.08
C GLN A 454 -18.39 -3.39 -14.16
N ASP A 455 -18.90 -3.88 -13.03
CA ASP A 455 -20.13 -4.67 -12.96
C ASP A 455 -21.37 -3.76 -12.81
N LEU A 456 -21.20 -2.44 -12.67
CA LEU A 456 -22.30 -1.48 -12.72
C LEU A 456 -22.70 -1.17 -14.18
N PRO A 457 -24.01 -1.17 -14.52
CA PRO A 457 -24.45 -0.69 -15.82
C PRO A 457 -24.16 0.82 -15.98
N GLU A 458 -23.84 1.23 -17.22
CA GLU A 458 -23.57 2.62 -17.62
C GLU A 458 -24.72 3.60 -17.27
#